data_AF-A0A1J4XRU7-F1
#
_entry.id   AF-A0A1J4XRU7-F1
#
_cell.length_a   1.000
_cell.length_b   1.000
_cell.length_c   1.000
_cell.angle_alpha   90.00
_cell.angle_beta   90.00
_cell.angle_gamma   90.00
#
_symmetry.space_group_name_H-M   'P 1'
#
loop_
_entity.id
_entity.type
_entity.pdbx_description
1 polymer ?
#
loop_
_entity_poly.entity_id
_entity_poly.type
_entity_poly.pdbx_seq_one_letter_code
_entity_poly.pdbx_strand_id
1 'polypeptide(L)'
;MDGINEELIKNNTKLEEILYSALKEDNFNILKELRQDFDPYGLTLVAILAESHAIIHTFPEYGSLTFDLYSCRGLVMEEKRMIFSKK
;
A
#
# COMPACT_ATOMS: atom_id res chain seq x y z
N MET A 1 -4.98 -9.21 -2.33
CA MET A 1 -4.68 -9.03 -3.77
C MET A 1 -3.67 -10.09 -4.12
N ASP A 2 -3.97 -10.93 -5.10
CA ASP A 2 -3.16 -12.10 -5.44
C ASP A 2 -2.60 -11.98 -6.86
N GLY A 3 -1.52 -12.71 -7.14
CA GLY A 3 -0.88 -12.70 -8.46
C GLY A 3 -0.10 -11.42 -8.75
N ILE A 4 0.47 -10.81 -7.70
CA ILE A 4 1.39 -9.68 -7.83
C ILE A 4 2.70 -10.20 -8.43
N ASN A 5 3.30 -9.41 -9.33
CA ASN A 5 4.59 -9.72 -9.93
C ASN A 5 5.67 -9.93 -8.84
N GLU A 6 6.50 -10.97 -9.00
CA GLU A 6 7.49 -11.38 -8.00
C GLU A 6 8.56 -10.30 -7.71
N GLU A 7 9.02 -9.61 -8.75
CA GLU A 7 10.00 -8.53 -8.63
C GLU A 7 9.40 -7.36 -7.85
N LEU A 8 8.12 -7.08 -8.06
CA LEU A 8 7.43 -6.00 -7.37
C LEU A 8 7.13 -6.34 -5.91
N ILE A 9 6.59 -7.53 -5.62
CA ILE A 9 6.19 -7.91 -4.26
C ILE A 9 7.40 -8.07 -3.32
N LYS A 10 8.58 -8.35 -3.87
CA LYS A 10 9.84 -8.41 -3.11
C LYS A 10 10.55 -7.06 -2.99
N ASN A 11 10.05 -6.01 -3.65
CA ASN A 11 10.66 -4.68 -3.63
C ASN A 11 9.92 -3.76 -2.67
N ASN A 12 10.29 -3.83 -1.39
CA ASN A 12 9.65 -3.06 -0.31
C ASN A 12 9.67 -1.55 -0.57
N THR A 13 10.81 -1.01 -1.03
CA THR A 13 10.94 0.42 -1.36
C THR A 13 9.97 0.84 -2.46
N LYS A 14 9.80 0.00 -3.50
CA LYS A 14 8.87 0.31 -4.57
C LYS A 14 7.41 0.31 -4.11
N LEU A 15 7.04 -0.64 -3.25
CA LEU A 15 5.68 -0.69 -2.69
C LEU A 15 5.39 0.51 -1.78
N GLU A 16 6.37 0.94 -1.00
CA GLU A 16 6.32 2.15 -0.19
C GLU A 16 6.10 3.41 -1.05
N GLU A 17 6.93 3.60 -2.08
CA GLU A 17 6.78 4.70 -3.03
C GLU A 17 5.40 4.73 -3.67
N ILE A 18 4.88 3.56 -4.07
CA ILE A 18 3.57 3.41 -4.70
C ILE A 18 2.46 3.83 -3.73
N LEU A 19 2.51 3.36 -2.47
CA LEU A 19 1.53 3.73 -1.44
C LEU A 19 1.52 5.24 -1.20
N TYR A 20 2.67 5.83 -0.94
CA TYR A 20 2.75 7.26 -0.61
C TYR A 20 2.40 8.15 -1.79
N SER A 21 2.78 7.74 -3.00
CA SER A 21 2.38 8.47 -4.22
C SER A 21 0.86 8.46 -4.37
N ALA A 22 0.20 7.30 -4.22
CA ALA A 22 -1.25 7.21 -4.32
C ALA A 22 -1.97 8.03 -3.24
N LEU A 23 -1.52 7.95 -1.98
CA LEU A 23 -2.10 8.75 -0.89
C LEU A 23 -1.94 10.25 -1.16
N LYS A 24 -0.79 10.68 -1.67
CA LYS A 24 -0.52 12.08 -2.00
C LYS A 24 -1.34 12.57 -3.20
N GLU A 25 -1.45 11.75 -4.25
CA GLU A 25 -2.28 12.05 -5.43
C GLU A 25 -3.75 12.24 -5.08
N ASP A 26 -4.26 11.47 -4.11
CA ASP A 26 -5.61 11.59 -3.58
C ASP A 26 -5.74 12.61 -2.44
N ASN A 27 -4.71 13.45 -2.24
CA ASN A 27 -4.66 14.53 -1.25
C ASN A 27 -4.91 14.07 0.19
N PHE A 28 -4.53 12.85 0.56
CA PHE A 28 -4.55 12.43 1.95
C PHE A 28 -3.45 13.15 2.75
N ASN A 29 -3.79 13.59 3.95
CA ASN A 29 -2.82 14.18 4.87
C ASN A 29 -2.22 13.08 5.76
N ILE A 30 -0.96 12.74 5.52
CA ILE A 30 -0.23 11.73 6.30
C ILE A 30 0.35 12.41 7.55
N LEU A 31 -0.04 11.94 8.73
CA LEU A 31 0.42 12.45 10.02
C LEU A 31 1.65 11.69 10.54
N LYS A 32 1.71 10.39 10.30
CA LYS A 32 2.79 9.53 10.78
C LYS A 32 2.92 8.29 9.91
N GLU A 33 4.15 7.80 9.79
CA GLU A 33 4.49 6.59 9.06
C GLU A 33 5.18 5.60 10.00
N LEU A 34 4.88 4.31 9.84
CA LEU A 34 5.59 3.20 10.46
C LEU A 34 5.88 2.16 9.38
N ARG A 35 7.13 1.67 9.37
CA ARG A 35 7.61 0.66 8.43
C ARG A 35 8.30 -0.46 9.19
N GLN A 36 7.97 -1.69 8.84
CA GLN A 36 8.66 -2.89 9.30
C GLN A 36 8.97 -3.79 8.10
N ASP A 37 10.25 -3.96 7.80
CA ASP A 37 10.72 -4.96 6.85
C ASP A 37 10.88 -6.31 7.57
N PHE A 38 10.58 -7.41 6.88
CA PHE A 38 10.73 -8.77 7.38
C PHE A 38 11.80 -9.52 6.59
N ASP A 39 12.48 -10.46 7.26
CA ASP A 39 13.53 -11.30 6.67
C ASP A 39 12.96 -12.69 6.32
N PRO A 40 13.28 -13.26 5.14
CA PRO A 40 14.14 -12.72 4.07
C PRO A 40 13.44 -11.67 3.17
N TYR A 41 12.11 -11.57 3.23
CA TYR A 41 11.32 -10.61 2.49
C TYR A 41 9.97 -10.39 3.16
N GLY A 42 9.32 -9.27 2.85
CA GLY A 42 8.03 -8.88 3.40
C GLY A 42 8.08 -7.49 4.03
N LEU A 43 6.91 -6.88 4.14
CA LEU A 43 6.73 -5.49 4.51
C LEU A 43 5.40 -5.32 5.23
N THR A 44 5.43 -4.56 6.33
CA THR A 44 4.26 -3.88 6.87
C THR A 44 4.51 -2.38 6.84
N LEU A 45 3.62 -1.66 6.15
CA LEU A 45 3.59 -0.19 6.15
C LEU A 45 2.29 0.27 6.78
N VAL A 46 2.37 1.24 7.67
CA VAL A 46 1.23 1.92 8.27
C VAL A 46 1.41 3.42 8.05
N ALA A 47 0.47 4.03 7.35
CA ALA A 47 0.31 5.47 7.26
C ALA A 47 -0.88 5.89 8.12
N ILE A 48 -0.62 6.65 9.18
CA ILE A 48 -1.65 7.32 9.95
C ILE A 48 -2.07 8.56 9.18
N LEU A 49 -3.35 8.61 8.81
CA LEU A 49 -3.93 9.72 8.07
C LEU A 49 -4.65 10.64 9.04
N ALA A 50 -4.77 11.93 8.70
CA ALA A 50 -5.59 12.86 9.48
C ALA A 50 -7.05 12.40 9.60
N GLU A 51 -7.50 11.56 8.67
CA GLU A 51 -8.87 11.06 8.57
C GLU A 51 -8.95 9.53 8.79
N SER A 52 -7.96 8.94 9.49
CA SER A 52 -7.85 7.53 9.94
C SER A 52 -6.52 6.86 9.54
N HIS A 53 -6.46 5.94 8.56
CA HIS A 53 -5.23 5.19 8.26
C HIS A 53 -5.24 4.46 6.90
N ALA A 54 -4.05 4.14 6.41
CA ALA A 54 -3.81 3.19 5.33
C ALA A 54 -2.72 2.19 5.73
N ILE A 55 -2.90 0.91 5.42
CA ILE A 55 -1.99 -0.17 5.82
C ILE A 55 -1.74 -1.09 4.63
N ILE A 56 -0.48 -1.46 4.41
CA ILE A 56 -0.10 -2.56 3.49
C ILE A 56 0.60 -3.64 4.30
N HIS A 57 0.20 -4.90 4.06
CA HIS A 57 0.97 -6.08 4.43
C HIS A 57 1.28 -6.90 3.18
N THR A 58 2.53 -7.31 3.01
CA THR A 58 2.94 -8.14 1.86
C THR A 58 3.27 -9.54 2.31
N PHE A 59 2.93 -10.53 1.49
CA PHE A 59 3.31 -11.93 1.65
C PHE A 59 3.97 -12.42 0.35
N PRO A 60 5.26 -12.06 0.13
CA PRO A 60 5.97 -12.37 -1.12
C PRO A 60 6.01 -13.87 -1.44
N GLU A 61 6.03 -14.73 -0.43
CA GLU A 61 5.98 -16.20 -0.54
C GLU A 61 4.70 -16.72 -1.19
N TYR A 62 3.62 -15.94 -1.15
CA TYR A 62 2.34 -16.23 -1.79
C TYR A 62 2.07 -15.33 -3.00
N GLY A 63 3.00 -14.42 -3.35
CA GLY A 63 2.81 -13.43 -4.41
C GLY A 63 1.58 -12.54 -4.16
N SER A 64 1.29 -12.25 -2.88
CA SER A 64 0.08 -11.54 -2.48
C SER A 64 0.37 -10.40 -1.50
N LEU A 65 -0.55 -9.46 -1.42
CA LEU A 65 -0.57 -8.41 -0.41
C LEU A 65 -1.99 -8.10 0.03
N THR A 66 -2.12 -7.57 1.23
CA THR A 66 -3.34 -6.93 1.71
C THR A 66 -3.12 -5.42 1.78
N PHE A 67 -4.17 -4.68 1.44
CA PHE A 67 -4.21 -3.23 1.53
C PHE A 67 -5.52 -2.86 2.23
N ASP A 68 -5.41 -2.04 3.26
CA ASP A 68 -6.53 -1.47 3.99
C ASP A 68 -6.44 0.06 3.92
N LEU A 69 -7.54 0.71 3.55
CA LEU A 69 -7.67 2.15 3.54
C LEU A 69 -8.97 2.49 4.23
N TYR A 70 -8.85 3.00 5.45
CA TYR A 70 -9.97 3.50 6.21
C TYR A 70 -9.90 5.02 6.27
N SER A 71 -10.97 5.68 5.83
CA SER A 71 -11.05 7.14 5.78
C SER A 71 -12.42 7.64 6.18
N CYS A 72 -12.46 8.76 6.90
CA CYS A 72 -13.69 9.51 7.17
C CYS A 72 -14.13 10.39 6.00
N ARG A 73 -13.34 10.50 4.93
CA ARG A 73 -13.83 11.04 3.65
C ARG A 73 -14.88 10.05 3.15
N GLY A 74 -16.15 10.47 3.13
CA GLY A 74 -17.22 9.65 2.56
C GLY A 74 -16.80 9.13 1.18
N LEU A 75 -17.20 7.90 0.84
CA LEU A 75 -16.78 7.20 -0.39
C LEU A 75 -16.95 8.11 -1.62
N VAL A 76 -15.89 8.81 -2.02
CA VAL A 76 -15.78 9.38 -3.35
C VAL A 76 -15.31 8.19 -4.18
N MET A 77 -16.28 7.42 -4.68
CA MET A 77 -16.00 6.33 -5.62
C MET A 77 -15.55 6.92 -6.95
N GLU A 78 -14.30 7.35 -7.04
CA GLU A 78 -13.58 7.25 -8.30
C GLU A 78 -12.95 5.86 -8.32
N GLU A 79 -13.33 5.02 -9.28
CA GLU A 79 -12.70 3.72 -9.53
C GLU A 79 -11.24 3.90 -10.00
N LYS A 80 -10.36 4.37 -9.12
CA LYS A 80 -8.92 4.30 -9.34
C LYS A 80 -8.48 2.89 -8.98
N ARG A 81 -8.62 1.97 -9.93
CA ARG A 81 -7.91 0.69 -9.87
C ARG A 81 -6.42 1.02 -9.79
N MET A 82 -5.80 0.67 -8.67
CA MET A 82 -4.35 0.53 -8.57
C MET A 82 -3.96 -0.62 -9.52
N ILE A 83 -3.76 -0.31 -10.79
CA ILE A 83 -3.39 -1.30 -11.81
C ILE A 83 -1.91 -1.62 -11.54
N PHE A 84 -1.66 -2.69 -10.79
CA PHE A 84 -0.41 -3.43 -10.94
C PHE A 84 -0.42 -4.02 -12.34
N SER A 85 0.08 -3.24 -13.30
CA SER A 85 0.12 -3.64 -14.71
C SER A 85 0.94 -4.90 -14.81
N LYS A 86 0.30 -5.99 -15.24
CA LYS A 86 1.00 -7.15 -15.80
C LYS A 86 1.70 -6.68 -17.08
N LYS A 87 2.95 -6.27 -16.96
CA LYS A 87 3.91 -6.31 -18.06
C LYS A 87 5.16 -7.02 -17.58
#